data_AF-U9V528-F1
#
_entry.id   AF-U9V528-F1
#
_cell.length_a   1.000
_cell.length_b   1.000
_cell.length_c   1.000
_cell.angle_alpha   90.00
_cell.angle_beta   90.00
_cell.angle_gamma   90.00
#
_symmetry.space_group_name_H-M   'P 1'
#
loop_
_entity.id
_entity.type
_entity.pdbx_description
1 polymer ?
#
loop_
_entity_poly.entity_id
_entity_poly.type
_entity_poly.pdbx_seq_one_letter_code
_entity_poly.pdbx_strand_id
1 'polypeptide(L)'
;MSPRELKKLKEHKKELKEREKVKEFEKELYSKECVAQSINFVVGEANKELPALIDREIFSYYLATILARNKEVVAVWLRILQGRCEIYLSKNSDWLDKDNKYIDNITKYLKNISKNAPVISKDNERDFLEAVTIYCSTKLKSRLKKLHDDIEFYDDNEHVKFFSDFLSVRVTMVSNAENTNIITISGICKEYCEKIKKAKIESRIPSEFLRHIKKVSFYMASTIGIVECARNIQYKSLFSNV
;
A
#
# COMPACT_ATOMS: atom_id res chain seq x y z
N MET A 1 33.35 10.21 40.65
CA MET A 1 32.14 10.15 39.79
C MET A 1 31.00 9.58 40.63
N SER A 2 29.93 10.35 40.81
CA SER A 2 28.84 9.91 41.69
C SER A 2 28.00 8.78 41.04
N PRO A 3 27.31 7.94 41.84
CA PRO A 3 26.40 6.94 41.30
C PRO A 3 25.34 7.50 40.32
N ARG A 4 24.92 8.75 40.50
CA ARG A 4 24.01 9.47 39.60
C ARG A 4 24.65 9.79 38.24
N GLU A 5 25.92 10.19 38.23
CA GLU A 5 26.66 10.49 37.00
C GLU A 5 26.93 9.21 36.19
N LEU A 6 27.25 8.11 36.86
CA LEU A 6 27.47 6.81 36.22
C LEU A 6 26.20 6.27 35.55
N LYS A 7 25.03 6.50 36.17
CA LYS A 7 23.73 6.12 35.62
C LYS A 7 23.38 6.94 34.37
N LYS A 8 23.53 8.26 34.43
CA LYS A 8 23.33 9.15 33.27
C LYS A 8 24.26 8.80 32.10
N LEU A 9 25.52 8.47 32.38
CA LEU A 9 26.48 8.07 31.34
C LEU A 9 26.08 6.74 30.66
N LYS A 10 25.53 5.78 31.43
CA LYS A 10 25.02 4.51 30.88
C LYS A 10 23.77 4.71 30.02
N GLU A 11 22.83 5.55 30.47
CA GLU A 11 21.64 5.94 29.68
C GLU A 11 22.05 6.64 28.39
N HIS A 12 22.95 7.62 28.46
CA HIS A 12 23.42 8.36 27.29
C HIS A 12 24.17 7.47 26.28
N LYS A 13 24.98 6.51 26.74
CA LYS A 13 25.61 5.50 25.87
C LYS A 13 24.60 4.55 25.23
N LYS A 14 23.50 4.23 25.92
CA LYS A 14 22.43 3.40 25.37
C LYS A 14 21.67 4.14 24.26
N GLU A 15 21.34 5.41 24.49
CA GLU A 15 20.70 6.27 23.49
C GLU A 15 21.59 6.47 22.26
N LEU A 16 22.90 6.67 22.44
CA LEU A 16 23.86 6.78 21.33
C LEU A 16 23.89 5.50 20.47
N LYS A 17 23.94 4.33 21.10
CA LYS A 17 23.88 3.05 20.39
C LYS A 17 22.55 2.82 19.69
N GLU A 18 21.44 3.24 20.28
CA GLU A 18 20.13 3.17 19.64
C GLU A 18 20.06 4.12 18.43
N ARG A 19 20.59 5.35 18.54
CA ARG A 19 20.66 6.30 17.41
C ARG A 19 21.57 5.81 16.28
N GLU A 20 22.71 5.21 16.60
CA GLU A 20 23.61 4.61 15.60
C GLU A 20 22.92 3.45 14.86
N LYS A 21 22.24 2.56 15.59
CA LYS A 21 21.42 1.50 15.00
C LYS A 21 20.30 2.05 14.11
N VAL A 22 19.57 3.07 14.58
CA VAL A 22 18.51 3.71 13.78
C VAL A 22 19.08 4.30 12.49
N LYS A 23 20.24 4.98 12.55
CA LYS A 23 20.91 5.52 11.35
C LYS A 23 21.36 4.43 10.38
N GLU A 24 21.85 3.30 10.90
CA GLU A 24 22.24 2.16 10.09
C GLU A 24 21.02 1.52 9.42
N PHE A 25 19.91 1.37 10.17
CA PHE A 25 18.64 0.90 9.65
C PHE A 25 18.04 1.84 8.61
N GLU A 26 18.07 3.16 8.81
CA GLU A 26 17.60 4.12 7.81
C GLU A 26 18.41 4.01 6.52
N LYS A 27 19.74 3.93 6.62
CA LYS A 27 20.59 3.74 5.44
C LYS A 27 20.26 2.45 4.70
N GLU A 28 20.07 1.34 5.43
CA GLU A 28 19.67 0.08 4.81
C GLU A 28 18.29 0.20 4.17
N LEU A 29 17.30 0.75 4.88
CA LEU A 29 15.94 0.94 4.43
C LEU A 29 15.88 1.73 3.11
N TYR A 30 16.51 2.91 3.06
CA TYR A 30 16.55 3.78 1.88
C TYR A 30 17.43 3.24 0.75
N SER A 31 18.31 2.26 1.02
CA SER A 31 19.13 1.61 -0.01
C SER A 31 18.40 0.48 -0.76
N LYS A 32 17.24 0.02 -0.28
CA LYS A 32 16.51 -1.12 -0.88
C LYS A 32 15.67 -0.69 -2.08
N GLU A 33 15.56 -1.61 -3.03
CA GLU A 33 14.82 -1.44 -4.28
C GLU A 33 13.34 -1.08 -4.06
N CYS A 34 12.74 -1.55 -2.95
CA CYS A 34 11.38 -1.18 -2.54
C CYS A 34 11.19 0.33 -2.39
N VAL A 35 12.19 1.04 -1.85
CA VAL A 35 12.11 2.50 -1.66
C VAL A 35 12.22 3.24 -2.99
N ALA A 36 13.13 2.79 -3.87
CA ALA A 36 13.22 3.33 -5.23
C ALA A 36 11.89 3.15 -6.00
N GLN A 37 11.23 2.00 -5.84
CA GLN A 37 9.92 1.74 -6.46
C GLN A 37 8.79 2.57 -5.83
N SER A 38 8.76 2.73 -4.50
CA SER A 38 7.80 3.62 -3.84
C SER A 38 7.99 5.08 -4.26
N ILE A 39 9.24 5.52 -4.47
CA ILE A 39 9.55 6.86 -5.01
C ILE A 39 8.99 7.01 -6.44
N ASN A 40 9.22 6.04 -7.33
CA ASN A 40 8.68 6.08 -8.70
C ASN A 40 7.15 6.15 -8.73
N PHE A 41 6.47 5.44 -7.83
CA PHE A 41 5.02 5.51 -7.68
C PHE A 41 4.54 6.91 -7.24
N VAL A 42 5.24 7.54 -6.29
CA VAL A 42 4.92 8.89 -5.78
C VAL A 42 5.15 9.97 -6.85
N VAL A 43 6.28 9.90 -7.57
CA VAL A 43 6.67 10.85 -8.63
C VAL A 43 5.81 10.68 -9.89
N GLY A 44 5.14 9.54 -10.03
CA GLY A 44 4.09 9.33 -11.01
C GLY A 44 4.51 8.61 -12.28
N GLU A 45 5.76 8.15 -12.34
CA GLU A 45 6.31 7.24 -13.34
C GLU A 45 6.01 5.79 -12.96
N ALA A 46 4.73 5.42 -12.99
CA ALA A 46 4.33 4.02 -12.83
C ALA A 46 4.37 3.33 -14.20
N ASN A 47 5.57 2.92 -14.64
CA ASN A 47 5.72 2.02 -15.78
C ASN A 47 7.05 1.26 -15.69
N LYS A 48 6.98 0.04 -15.15
CA LYS A 48 7.76 -1.14 -15.56
C LYS A 48 7.13 -2.35 -14.86
N GLU A 49 6.88 -3.42 -15.61
CA GLU A 49 6.39 -4.69 -15.07
C GLU A 49 7.32 -5.15 -13.94
N LEU A 50 6.74 -5.57 -12.81
CA LEU A 50 7.50 -6.13 -11.69
C LEU A 50 8.28 -7.36 -12.19
N PRO A 51 9.63 -7.39 -12.09
CA PRO A 51 10.37 -8.63 -12.07
C PRO A 51 9.87 -9.49 -10.90
N ALA A 52 10.06 -10.80 -10.97
CA ALA A 52 9.73 -11.74 -9.91
C ALA A 52 10.50 -11.41 -8.62
N LEU A 53 9.92 -10.50 -7.81
CA LEU A 53 10.39 -10.07 -6.51
C LEU A 53 10.04 -11.16 -5.49
N ILE A 54 10.98 -11.47 -4.60
CA ILE A 54 10.79 -12.43 -3.51
C ILE A 54 9.62 -11.90 -2.66
N ASP A 55 8.60 -12.72 -2.36
CA ASP A 55 7.31 -12.32 -1.73
C ASP A 55 7.39 -11.26 -0.59
N ARG A 56 8.51 -11.21 0.13
CA ARG A 56 8.80 -10.24 1.21
C ARG A 56 8.95 -8.81 0.71
N GLU A 57 9.62 -8.63 -0.41
CA GLU A 57 9.83 -7.33 -1.05
C GLU A 57 8.49 -6.83 -1.63
N ILE A 58 7.69 -7.74 -2.18
CA ILE A 58 6.33 -7.46 -2.64
C ILE A 58 5.44 -6.99 -1.48
N PHE A 59 5.44 -7.70 -0.34
CA PHE A 59 4.68 -7.28 0.84
C PHE A 59 5.09 -5.87 1.31
N SER A 60 6.40 -5.64 1.41
CA SER A 60 6.95 -4.36 1.86
C SER A 60 6.55 -3.22 0.91
N TYR A 61 6.59 -3.47 -0.40
CA TYR A 61 6.18 -2.53 -1.44
C TYR A 61 4.68 -2.20 -1.38
N TYR A 62 3.82 -3.20 -1.21
CA TYR A 62 2.39 -2.97 -1.04
C TYR A 62 2.07 -2.20 0.24
N LEU A 63 2.74 -2.54 1.35
CA LEU A 63 2.56 -1.84 2.62
C LEU A 63 3.02 -0.38 2.53
N ALA A 64 4.15 -0.12 1.88
CA ALA A 64 4.64 1.23 1.62
C ALA A 64 3.62 2.06 0.84
N THR A 65 2.99 1.44 -0.17
CA THR A 65 2.01 2.08 -1.04
C THR A 65 0.77 2.55 -0.28
N ILE A 66 0.22 1.69 0.59
CA ILE A 66 -0.99 2.04 1.37
C ILE A 66 -0.67 3.01 2.51
N LEU A 67 0.56 3.01 3.03
CA LEU A 67 0.97 3.93 4.09
C LEU A 67 1.30 5.35 3.57
N ALA A 68 1.72 5.49 2.31
CA ALA A 68 2.13 6.75 1.73
C ALA A 68 0.96 7.70 1.40
N ARG A 69 0.85 8.82 2.13
CA ARG A 69 -0.18 9.85 1.85
C ARG A 69 0.35 10.90 0.88
N ASN A 70 -0.50 11.35 -0.05
CA ASN A 70 -0.19 12.35 -1.07
C ASN A 70 1.25 12.30 -1.65
N LYS A 71 2.13 13.20 -1.20
CA LYS A 71 3.55 13.37 -1.61
C LYS A 71 4.56 12.67 -0.68
N GLU A 72 4.08 11.95 0.31
CA GLU A 72 4.92 11.21 1.25
C GLU A 72 5.52 9.99 0.56
N VAL A 73 6.76 9.71 0.91
CA VAL A 73 7.48 8.49 0.58
C VAL A 73 7.60 7.72 1.87
N VAL A 74 7.03 6.51 1.89
CA VAL A 74 7.15 5.57 3.00
C VAL A 74 8.10 4.47 2.57
N ALA A 75 8.98 4.11 3.49
CA ALA A 75 9.91 3.02 3.33
C ALA A 75 9.58 1.94 4.36
N VAL A 76 9.50 0.71 3.90
CA VAL A 76 9.08 -0.45 4.69
C VAL A 76 10.14 -1.53 4.59
N TRP A 77 10.55 -2.06 5.74
CA TRP A 77 11.42 -3.24 5.79
C TRP A 77 10.84 -4.31 6.69
N LEU A 78 10.64 -5.48 6.09
CA LEU A 78 10.22 -6.68 6.79
C LEU A 78 11.44 -7.49 7.23
N ARG A 79 11.72 -7.47 8.53
CA ARG A 79 12.75 -8.31 9.14
C ARG A 79 12.13 -9.61 9.63
N ILE A 80 12.64 -10.74 9.19
CA ILE A 80 12.13 -12.06 9.59
C ILE A 80 13.01 -12.65 10.67
N LEU A 81 12.39 -13.09 11.75
CA LEU A 81 12.99 -13.77 12.88
C LEU A 81 12.38 -15.17 12.99
N GLN A 82 12.92 -15.99 13.89
CA GLN A 82 12.40 -17.34 14.08
C GLN A 82 10.96 -17.30 14.65
N GLY A 83 9.98 -17.58 13.80
CA GLY A 83 8.56 -17.65 14.16
C GLY A 83 7.85 -16.30 14.34
N ARG A 84 8.47 -15.17 13.95
CA ARG A 84 7.86 -13.84 13.95
C ARG A 84 8.48 -12.94 12.90
N CYS A 85 7.84 -11.83 12.56
CA CYS A 85 8.46 -10.76 11.79
C CYS A 85 8.39 -9.43 12.54
N GLU A 86 9.29 -8.50 12.19
CA GLU A 86 9.29 -7.12 12.65
C GLU A 86 9.18 -6.23 11.40
N ILE A 87 8.27 -5.26 11.43
CA ILE A 87 8.07 -4.31 10.33
C ILE A 87 8.63 -2.96 10.76
N TYR A 88 9.67 -2.52 10.07
CA TYR A 88 10.25 -1.19 10.26
C TYR A 88 9.65 -0.24 9.24
N LEU A 89 9.20 0.91 9.73
CA LEU A 89 8.58 1.97 8.94
C LEU A 89 9.39 3.24 9.09
N SER A 90 9.72 3.88 7.96
CA SER A 90 10.20 5.25 7.93
C SER A 90 9.44 6.02 6.87
N LYS A 91 9.37 7.34 7.01
CA LYS A 91 8.77 8.20 6.00
C LYS A 91 9.42 9.58 6.04
N ASN A 92 9.30 10.31 4.92
CA ASN A 92 9.89 11.65 4.76
C ASN A 92 9.10 12.78 5.45
N SER A 93 8.17 12.46 6.35
CA SER A 93 7.31 13.40 7.07
C SER A 93 7.09 12.94 8.51
N ASP A 94 6.51 13.79 9.34
CA ASP A 94 6.22 13.42 10.73
C ASP A 94 5.11 12.37 10.84
N TRP A 95 5.31 11.39 11.72
CA TRP A 95 4.26 10.46 12.14
C TRP A 95 3.22 11.19 12.97
N LEU A 96 1.97 11.21 12.49
CA LEU A 96 0.85 11.79 13.22
C LEU A 96 0.17 10.71 14.07
N ASP A 97 -0.57 11.09 15.12
CA ASP A 97 -1.29 10.12 15.97
C ASP A 97 -2.25 9.21 15.19
N LYS A 98 -2.88 9.77 14.15
CA LYS A 98 -3.73 8.99 13.24
C LYS A 98 -2.96 7.93 12.44
N ASP A 99 -1.68 8.16 12.18
CA ASP A 99 -0.82 7.20 11.49
C ASP A 99 -0.47 6.04 12.42
N ASN A 100 -0.15 6.32 13.69
CA ASN A 100 0.08 5.29 14.71
C ASN A 100 -1.17 4.41 14.90
N LYS A 101 -2.34 5.02 15.07
CA LYS A 101 -3.61 4.30 15.17
C LYS A 101 -3.88 3.42 13.94
N TYR A 102 -3.50 3.89 12.75
CA TYR A 102 -3.67 3.14 11.52
C TYR A 102 -2.70 1.96 11.42
N ILE A 103 -1.44 2.15 11.79
CA ILE A 103 -0.44 1.07 11.87
C ILE A 103 -0.89 -0.01 12.86
N ASP A 104 -1.42 0.38 14.02
CA ASP A 104 -1.98 -0.56 15.00
C ASP A 104 -3.15 -1.36 14.41
N ASN A 105 -4.06 -0.69 13.68
CA ASN A 105 -5.18 -1.34 13.01
C ASN A 105 -4.71 -2.33 11.93
N ILE A 106 -3.81 -1.92 11.04
CA ILE A 106 -3.23 -2.82 10.02
C ILE A 106 -2.61 -4.03 10.70
N THR A 107 -1.79 -3.80 11.73
CA THR A 107 -1.09 -4.87 12.47
C THR A 107 -2.09 -5.86 13.07
N LYS A 108 -3.20 -5.36 13.64
CA LYS A 108 -4.31 -6.19 14.15
C LYS A 108 -4.97 -7.00 13.05
N TYR A 109 -5.26 -6.40 11.90
CA TYR A 109 -5.85 -7.13 10.76
C TYR A 109 -4.91 -8.21 10.21
N LEU A 110 -3.62 -7.90 10.05
CA LEU A 110 -2.61 -8.89 9.63
C LEU A 110 -2.57 -10.09 10.57
N LYS A 111 -2.57 -9.85 11.89
CA LYS A 111 -2.63 -10.92 12.90
C LYS A 111 -3.90 -11.76 12.77
N ASN A 112 -5.06 -11.12 12.62
CA ASN A 112 -6.34 -11.82 12.56
C ASN A 112 -6.50 -12.64 11.27
N ILE A 113 -6.16 -12.06 10.12
CA ILE A 113 -6.17 -12.76 8.83
C ILE A 113 -5.21 -13.94 8.90
N SER A 114 -4.00 -13.74 9.44
CA SER A 114 -2.98 -14.78 9.48
C SER A 114 -3.29 -15.91 10.47
N LYS A 115 -3.88 -15.63 11.63
CA LYS A 115 -4.34 -16.68 12.57
C LYS A 115 -5.27 -17.69 11.90
N ASN A 116 -6.13 -17.21 11.01
CA ASN A 116 -7.09 -18.02 10.27
C ASN A 116 -6.53 -18.61 8.98
N ALA A 117 -5.30 -18.26 8.58
CA ALA A 117 -4.67 -18.75 7.36
C ALA A 117 -4.63 -20.30 7.31
N PRO A 118 -4.89 -20.91 6.14
CA PRO A 118 -5.11 -20.26 4.84
C PRO A 118 -6.59 -19.91 4.56
N VAL A 119 -7.48 -20.07 5.55
CA VAL A 119 -8.93 -19.86 5.39
C VAL A 119 -9.24 -18.38 5.18
N ILE A 120 -10.10 -18.10 4.21
CA ILE A 120 -10.60 -16.74 3.95
C ILE A 120 -11.47 -16.30 5.12
N SER A 121 -11.09 -15.20 5.74
CA SER A 121 -11.89 -14.57 6.79
C SER A 121 -12.57 -13.35 6.21
N LYS A 122 -13.73 -13.57 5.55
CA LYS A 122 -14.43 -12.54 4.77
C LYS A 122 -14.62 -11.23 5.53
N ASP A 123 -15.02 -11.30 6.80
CA ASP A 123 -15.21 -10.10 7.61
C ASP A 123 -13.88 -9.39 7.91
N ASN A 124 -12.84 -10.10 8.36
CA ASN A 124 -11.54 -9.47 8.62
C ASN A 124 -10.89 -8.88 7.36
N GLU A 125 -11.04 -9.54 6.21
CA GLU A 125 -10.51 -9.06 4.92
C GLU A 125 -11.29 -7.84 4.41
N ARG A 126 -12.62 -7.83 4.56
CA ARG A 126 -13.46 -6.66 4.25
C ARG A 126 -13.11 -5.48 5.16
N ASP A 127 -13.04 -5.73 6.47
CA ASP A 127 -12.73 -4.69 7.45
C ASP A 127 -11.32 -4.11 7.24
N PHE A 128 -10.35 -4.94 6.83
CA PHE A 128 -9.02 -4.47 6.42
C PHE A 128 -9.09 -3.54 5.20
N LEU A 129 -9.85 -3.93 4.16
CA LEU A 129 -10.03 -3.13 2.94
C LEU A 129 -10.71 -1.78 3.24
N GLU A 130 -11.71 -1.77 4.12
CA GLU A 130 -12.36 -0.55 4.59
C GLU A 130 -11.40 0.35 5.37
N ALA A 131 -10.63 -0.21 6.30
CA ALA A 131 -9.64 0.54 7.07
C ALA A 131 -8.57 1.17 6.17
N VAL A 132 -8.06 0.43 5.18
CA VAL A 132 -7.11 0.95 4.20
C VAL A 132 -7.72 2.07 3.36
N THR A 133 -8.96 1.89 2.92
CA THR A 133 -9.67 2.90 2.12
C THR A 133 -9.88 4.19 2.90
N ILE A 134 -10.30 4.10 4.16
CA ILE A 134 -10.49 5.27 5.03
C ILE A 134 -9.19 6.05 5.19
N TYR A 135 -8.08 5.36 5.45
CA TYR A 135 -6.77 5.99 5.61
C TYR A 135 -6.28 6.63 4.31
N CYS A 136 -6.43 5.93 3.19
CA CYS A 136 -6.00 6.41 1.87
C CYS A 136 -6.98 7.42 1.23
N SER A 137 -8.14 7.64 1.83
CA SER A 137 -9.30 8.31 1.23
C SER A 137 -8.96 9.65 0.57
N THR A 138 -8.21 10.53 1.24
CA THR A 138 -7.83 11.84 0.70
C THR A 138 -7.03 11.71 -0.60
N LYS A 139 -6.06 10.79 -0.63
CA LYS A 139 -5.23 10.55 -1.80
C LYS A 139 -6.02 9.88 -2.91
N LEU A 140 -6.83 8.88 -2.57
CA LEU A 140 -7.71 8.18 -3.51
C LEU A 140 -8.71 9.14 -4.15
N LYS A 141 -9.37 10.01 -3.38
CA LYS A 141 -10.28 11.05 -3.89
C LYS A 141 -9.58 11.98 -4.89
N SER A 142 -8.36 12.42 -4.58
CA SER A 142 -7.57 13.24 -5.52
C SER A 142 -7.23 12.51 -6.82
N ARG A 143 -6.90 11.21 -6.75
CA ARG A 143 -6.61 10.39 -7.94
C ARG A 143 -7.88 10.11 -8.76
N LEU A 144 -8.99 9.83 -8.09
CA LEU A 144 -10.29 9.63 -8.71
C LEU A 144 -10.79 10.88 -9.42
N LYS A 145 -10.59 12.06 -8.82
CA LYS A 145 -10.89 13.33 -9.51
C LYS A 145 -10.11 13.46 -10.82
N LYS A 146 -8.81 13.21 -10.80
CA LYS A 146 -7.99 13.26 -12.03
C LYS A 146 -8.45 12.23 -13.08
N LEU A 147 -8.79 11.02 -12.63
CA LEU A 147 -9.32 10.00 -13.52
C LEU A 147 -10.67 10.42 -14.13
N HIS A 148 -11.54 11.07 -13.35
CA HIS A 148 -12.80 11.63 -13.83
C HIS A 148 -12.56 12.72 -14.87
N ASP A 149 -11.66 13.66 -14.57
CA ASP A 149 -11.28 14.73 -15.51
C ASP A 149 -10.76 14.15 -16.84
N ASP A 150 -9.99 13.04 -16.80
CA ASP A 150 -9.55 12.35 -18.01
C ASP A 150 -10.69 11.67 -18.78
N ILE A 151 -11.68 11.10 -18.08
CA ILE A 151 -12.84 10.45 -18.72
C ILE A 151 -13.64 11.48 -19.51
N GLU A 152 -13.84 12.67 -18.95
CA GLU A 152 -14.53 13.77 -19.63
C GLU A 152 -13.69 14.32 -20.78
N PHE A 153 -12.37 14.44 -20.60
CA PHE A 153 -11.49 15.00 -21.63
C PHE A 153 -11.30 14.08 -22.85
N TYR A 154 -11.32 12.76 -22.64
CA TYR A 154 -11.13 11.76 -23.69
C TYR A 154 -12.43 11.01 -24.02
N ASP A 155 -13.58 11.68 -23.95
CA ASP A 155 -14.92 11.09 -24.15
C ASP A 155 -15.10 10.45 -25.55
N ASP A 156 -14.45 11.01 -26.57
CA ASP A 156 -14.42 10.50 -27.94
C ASP A 156 -13.52 9.25 -28.12
N ASN A 157 -12.67 8.93 -27.15
CA ASN A 157 -11.80 7.76 -27.25
C ASN A 157 -12.58 6.46 -26.94
N GLU A 158 -12.57 5.50 -27.86
CA GLU A 158 -13.32 4.25 -27.73
C GLU A 158 -13.01 3.46 -26.46
N HIS A 159 -11.75 3.46 -26.00
CA HIS A 159 -11.32 2.69 -24.83
C HIS A 159 -11.67 3.39 -23.51
N VAL A 160 -11.62 4.72 -23.50
CA VAL A 160 -12.07 5.54 -22.36
C VAL A 160 -13.59 5.48 -22.23
N LYS A 161 -14.32 5.57 -23.35
CA LYS A 161 -15.77 5.41 -23.39
C LYS A 161 -16.21 4.03 -22.89
N PHE A 162 -15.56 2.96 -23.38
CA PHE A 162 -15.80 1.61 -22.87
C PHE A 162 -15.56 1.50 -21.36
N PHE A 163 -14.52 2.16 -20.82
CA PHE A 163 -14.31 2.21 -19.37
C PHE A 163 -15.43 2.97 -18.64
N SER A 164 -15.85 4.12 -19.16
CA SER A 164 -16.93 4.94 -18.59
C SER A 164 -18.25 4.19 -18.52
N ASP A 165 -18.61 3.48 -19.60
CA ASP A 165 -19.79 2.62 -19.66
C ASP A 165 -19.67 1.47 -18.65
N PHE A 166 -18.51 0.82 -18.61
CA PHE A 166 -18.22 -0.27 -17.68
C PHE A 166 -18.30 0.18 -16.20
N LEU A 167 -17.84 1.39 -15.90
CA LEU A 167 -17.91 2.00 -14.58
C LEU A 167 -19.37 2.31 -14.19
N SER A 168 -20.11 2.98 -15.07
CA SER A 168 -21.49 3.45 -14.81
C SER A 168 -22.44 2.30 -14.48
N VAL A 169 -22.36 1.19 -15.24
CA VAL A 169 -23.18 -0.01 -15.01
C VAL A 169 -22.92 -0.63 -13.64
N ARG A 170 -21.69 -0.55 -13.12
CA ARG A 170 -21.34 -1.21 -11.85
C ARG A 170 -21.49 -0.30 -10.64
N VAL A 171 -21.24 1.00 -10.78
CA VAL A 171 -21.44 1.96 -9.67
C VAL A 171 -22.92 2.05 -9.30
N THR A 172 -23.83 1.96 -10.26
CA THR A 172 -25.29 1.92 -10.01
C THR A 172 -25.75 0.70 -9.21
N MET A 173 -24.92 -0.35 -9.08
CA MET A 173 -25.23 -1.57 -8.32
C MET A 173 -24.74 -1.54 -6.86
N VAL A 174 -24.10 -0.44 -6.43
CA VAL A 174 -23.37 -0.36 -5.14
C VAL A 174 -24.02 0.67 -4.21
N SER A 175 -23.85 0.48 -2.89
CA SER A 175 -24.39 1.39 -1.88
C SER A 175 -23.85 2.81 -2.00
N ASN A 176 -24.64 3.81 -1.57
CA ASN A 176 -24.25 5.23 -1.61
C ASN A 176 -23.15 5.62 -0.60
N ALA A 177 -22.56 4.68 0.13
CA ALA A 177 -21.49 4.98 1.07
C ALA A 177 -20.20 5.32 0.31
N GLU A 178 -19.64 6.50 0.57
CA GLU A 178 -18.50 7.05 -0.19
C GLU A 178 -17.29 6.10 -0.22
N ASN A 179 -16.97 5.43 0.91
CA ASN A 179 -15.87 4.47 0.97
C ASN A 179 -16.14 3.21 0.15
N THR A 180 -17.37 2.71 0.15
CA THR A 180 -17.78 1.55 -0.66
C THR A 180 -17.64 1.86 -2.14
N ASN A 181 -17.96 3.10 -2.54
CA ASN A 181 -17.75 3.58 -3.90
C ASN A 181 -16.25 3.62 -4.26
N ILE A 182 -15.39 4.18 -3.40
CA ILE A 182 -13.93 4.22 -3.65
C ILE A 182 -13.36 2.80 -3.83
N ILE A 183 -13.73 1.86 -2.96
CA ILE A 183 -13.32 0.45 -3.04
C ILE A 183 -13.75 -0.15 -4.38
N THR A 184 -15.01 0.04 -4.74
CA THR A 184 -15.57 -0.54 -5.97
C THR A 184 -14.89 0.03 -7.21
N ILE A 185 -14.75 1.36 -7.29
CA ILE A 185 -14.09 2.01 -8.42
C ILE A 185 -12.65 1.53 -8.54
N SER A 186 -11.92 1.38 -7.42
CA SER A 186 -10.55 0.86 -7.43
C SER A 186 -10.47 -0.58 -7.94
N GLY A 187 -11.45 -1.42 -7.58
CA GLY A 187 -11.60 -2.77 -8.12
C GLY A 187 -11.87 -2.80 -9.62
N ILE A 188 -12.78 -1.95 -10.10
CA ILE A 188 -13.10 -1.79 -11.53
C ILE A 188 -11.87 -1.33 -12.30
N CYS A 189 -11.11 -0.37 -11.78
CA CYS A 189 -9.85 0.09 -12.39
C CYS A 189 -8.84 -1.06 -12.53
N LYS A 190 -8.72 -1.93 -11.52
CA LYS A 190 -7.85 -3.12 -11.56
C LYS A 190 -8.31 -4.10 -12.65
N GLU A 191 -9.59 -4.45 -12.68
CA GLU A 191 -10.14 -5.36 -13.70
C GLU A 191 -9.92 -4.81 -15.11
N TYR A 192 -10.15 -3.50 -15.31
CA TYR A 192 -9.89 -2.85 -16.59
C TYR A 192 -8.41 -2.90 -16.98
N CYS A 193 -7.50 -2.56 -16.05
CA CYS A 193 -6.05 -2.63 -16.28
C CYS A 193 -5.59 -4.06 -16.68
N GLU A 194 -6.18 -5.10 -16.10
CA GLU A 194 -5.88 -6.49 -16.45
C GLU A 194 -6.40 -6.84 -17.86
N LYS A 195 -7.60 -6.38 -18.22
CA LYS A 195 -8.19 -6.59 -19.56
C LYS A 195 -7.35 -5.95 -20.66
N ILE A 196 -6.97 -4.68 -20.50
CA ILE A 196 -6.18 -3.96 -21.51
C ILE A 196 -4.79 -4.59 -21.68
N LYS A 197 -4.18 -5.06 -20.58
CA LYS A 197 -2.88 -5.74 -20.59
C LYS A 197 -2.96 -7.08 -21.31
N LYS A 198 -3.99 -7.87 -21.02
CA LYS A 198 -4.23 -9.16 -21.69
C LYS A 198 -4.47 -8.98 -23.18
N ALA A 199 -5.19 -7.93 -23.57
CA ALA A 199 -5.47 -7.59 -24.95
C ALA A 199 -4.30 -6.90 -25.68
N LYS A 200 -3.26 -6.46 -24.96
CA LYS A 200 -2.10 -5.71 -25.49
C LYS A 200 -2.49 -4.44 -26.24
N ILE A 201 -3.44 -3.68 -25.69
CA ILE A 201 -3.97 -2.46 -26.31
C ILE A 201 -3.56 -1.18 -25.58
N GLU A 202 -2.61 -1.24 -24.63
CA GLU A 202 -2.21 -0.07 -23.84
C GLU A 202 -1.73 1.10 -24.70
N SER A 203 -1.13 0.83 -25.86
CA SER A 203 -0.67 1.86 -26.81
C SER A 203 -1.79 2.64 -27.50
N ARG A 204 -3.03 2.12 -27.46
CA ARG A 204 -4.22 2.76 -28.05
C ARG A 204 -4.97 3.63 -27.04
N ILE A 205 -4.57 3.57 -25.77
CA ILE A 205 -5.22 4.28 -24.67
C ILE A 205 -4.45 5.58 -24.41
N PRO A 206 -5.14 6.71 -24.19
CA PRO A 206 -4.48 7.96 -23.82
C PRO A 206 -3.57 7.77 -22.60
N SER A 207 -2.32 8.23 -22.71
CA SER A 207 -1.27 7.95 -21.72
C SER A 207 -1.59 8.54 -20.34
N GLU A 208 -2.20 9.72 -20.29
CA GLU A 208 -2.60 10.39 -19.05
C GLU A 208 -3.71 9.62 -18.33
N PHE A 209 -4.77 9.25 -19.05
CA PHE A 209 -5.83 8.36 -18.55
C PHE A 209 -5.26 7.04 -18.04
N LEU A 210 -4.41 6.39 -18.85
CA LEU A 210 -3.78 5.12 -18.48
C LEU A 210 -2.92 5.27 -17.21
N ARG A 211 -2.25 6.41 -17.04
CA ARG A 211 -1.46 6.69 -15.84
C ARG A 211 -2.33 6.87 -14.60
N HIS A 212 -3.45 7.58 -14.71
CA HIS A 212 -4.35 7.80 -13.57
C HIS A 212 -5.13 6.54 -13.18
N ILE A 213 -5.64 5.78 -14.15
CA ILE A 213 -6.34 4.51 -13.86
C ILE A 213 -5.40 3.47 -13.24
N LYS A 214 -4.15 3.36 -13.70
CA LYS A 214 -3.12 2.51 -13.07
C LYS A 214 -2.84 2.91 -11.63
N LYS A 215 -2.82 4.21 -11.32
CA LYS A 215 -2.60 4.68 -9.95
C LYS A 215 -3.76 4.32 -9.03
N VAL A 216 -5.00 4.39 -9.51
CA VAL A 216 -6.19 4.01 -8.74
C VAL A 216 -6.25 2.48 -8.57
N SER A 217 -6.00 1.72 -9.64
CA SER A 217 -6.01 0.25 -9.57
C SER A 217 -4.94 -0.31 -8.64
N PHE A 218 -3.79 0.34 -8.57
CA PHE A 218 -2.65 -0.11 -7.78
C PHE A 218 -2.93 -0.11 -6.26
N TYR A 219 -3.83 0.73 -5.77
CA TYR A 219 -4.28 0.68 -4.38
C TYR A 219 -4.98 -0.63 -4.06
N MET A 220 -5.97 -1.00 -4.87
CA MET A 220 -6.68 -2.26 -4.71
C MET A 220 -5.74 -3.46 -4.86
N ALA A 221 -4.86 -3.44 -5.85
CA ALA A 221 -3.86 -4.49 -6.03
C ALA A 221 -2.95 -4.65 -4.80
N SER A 222 -2.50 -3.54 -4.22
CA SER A 222 -1.68 -3.55 -3.00
C SER A 222 -2.43 -4.10 -1.80
N THR A 223 -3.68 -3.69 -1.59
CA THR A 223 -4.49 -4.20 -0.48
C THR A 223 -4.75 -5.70 -0.60
N ILE A 224 -5.11 -6.18 -1.80
CA ILE A 224 -5.29 -7.62 -2.06
C ILE A 224 -3.99 -8.37 -1.82
N GLY A 225 -2.86 -7.88 -2.35
CA GLY A 225 -1.57 -8.52 -2.20
C GLY A 225 -1.12 -8.64 -0.73
N ILE A 226 -1.40 -7.63 0.10
CA ILE A 226 -1.15 -7.72 1.55
C ILE A 226 -1.97 -8.83 2.20
N VAL A 227 -3.26 -8.92 1.87
CA VAL A 227 -4.15 -9.97 2.38
C VAL A 227 -3.68 -11.35 1.94
N GLU A 228 -3.29 -11.51 0.67
CA GLU A 228 -2.75 -12.77 0.14
C GLU A 228 -1.47 -13.18 0.85
N CYS A 229 -0.54 -12.25 1.11
CA CYS A 229 0.66 -12.51 1.91
C CYS A 229 0.31 -12.95 3.34
N ALA A 230 -0.62 -12.25 4.01
CA ALA A 230 -1.01 -12.57 5.38
C ALA A 230 -1.72 -13.94 5.48
N ARG A 231 -2.45 -14.33 4.43
CA ARG A 231 -3.19 -15.61 4.31
C ARG A 231 -2.31 -16.77 3.81
N ASN A 232 -1.08 -16.51 3.39
CA ASN A 232 -0.17 -17.57 2.96
C ASN A 232 0.23 -18.44 4.16
N ILE A 233 -0.02 -19.75 4.06
CA ILE A 233 0.27 -20.72 5.12
C ILE A 233 1.75 -20.73 5.52
N GLN A 234 2.66 -20.43 4.60
CA GLN A 234 4.10 -20.36 4.85
C GLN A 234 4.47 -19.20 5.78
N TYR A 235 3.71 -18.10 5.72
CA TYR A 235 3.94 -16.89 6.52
C TYR A 235 3.03 -16.78 7.74
N LYS A 236 2.19 -17.81 7.98
CA LYS A 236 1.22 -17.84 9.08
C LYS A 236 1.85 -17.51 10.43
N SER A 237 2.90 -18.23 10.81
CA SER A 237 3.57 -18.03 12.11
C SER A 237 4.21 -16.65 12.22
N LEU A 238 4.64 -16.07 11.09
CA LEU A 238 5.28 -14.76 11.07
C LEU A 238 4.27 -13.65 11.36
N PHE A 239 3.21 -13.58 10.54
CA PHE A 239 2.22 -12.50 10.64
C PHE A 239 1.25 -12.69 11.83
N SER A 240 1.07 -13.91 12.36
CA SER A 240 0.35 -14.09 13.62
C SER A 240 1.07 -13.47 14.81
N ASN A 241 2.40 -13.25 14.69
CA ASN A 241 3.30 -12.79 15.74
C ASN A 241 4.05 -11.48 15.40
N VAL A 242 3.53 -10.71 14.42
CA VAL A 242 4.11 -9.43 13.96
C VAL A 242 4.11 -8.33 15.01
#